data_AF-G0EIH4-F1
#
_entry.id   AF-G0EIH4-F1
#
_cell.length_a   1.000
_cell.length_b   1.000
_cell.length_c   1.000
_cell.angle_alpha   90.00
_cell.angle_beta   90.00
_cell.angle_gamma   90.00
#
_symmetry.space_group_name_H-M   'P 1'
#
loop_
_entity.id
_entity.type
_entity.pdbx_description
1 polymer ?
#
loop_
_entity_poly.entity_id
_entity_poly.type
_entity_poly.pdbx_seq_one_letter_code
_entity_poly.pdbx_strand_id
1 'polypeptide(L)'
;MSININCKDGLYNIKEETFLKASILTSGIIFSNNTIKLLKDKNIKLQNMVYNMPINSSKDRPQELIITNIDDNYKTVVSCVANNNDIREVEIDVDNEGNFIALVDGKKIDNINIDFVKEPNYYKALLSNGEYAKKYISSCGLDELNIIPWKGCAISKMCRFCGVNNFINDGEVSAFTFIENNNYWEEYKKEYINNLKEAILVAKNEECFKEHMHLILIAGNLSNSQLDLESKIFAEIAKEIFPLVNDKTTEGIVLVITPPNDLNLIKEFKKSGIKK
;
A
#
# COMPACT_ATOMS: atom_id res chain seq x y z
N MET A 1 22.05 -13.57 -16.74
CA MET A 1 22.94 -12.44 -17.08
C MET A 1 23.33 -11.70 -15.81
N SER A 2 24.55 -11.91 -15.31
CA SER A 2 25.05 -11.20 -14.12
C SER A 2 25.53 -9.79 -14.51
N ILE A 3 25.05 -8.75 -13.83
CA ILE A 3 25.41 -7.37 -14.13
C ILE A 3 26.46 -6.89 -13.14
N ASN A 4 27.62 -6.53 -13.67
CA ASN A 4 28.71 -5.98 -12.88
C ASN A 4 28.56 -4.46 -12.78
N ILE A 5 28.31 -3.95 -11.58
CA ILE A 5 28.33 -2.51 -11.31
C ILE A 5 29.66 -2.16 -10.64
N ASN A 6 30.38 -1.20 -11.21
CA ASN A 6 31.63 -0.70 -10.67
C ASN A 6 31.33 0.46 -9.72
N CYS A 7 31.45 0.21 -8.42
CA CYS A 7 31.28 1.22 -7.38
C CYS A 7 32.65 1.64 -6.84
N LYS A 8 32.69 2.76 -6.10
CA LYS A 8 33.93 3.29 -5.49
C LYS A 8 34.71 2.25 -4.65
N ASP A 9 34.00 1.26 -4.10
CA ASP A 9 34.53 0.26 -3.16
C ASP A 9 34.67 -1.16 -3.78
N GLY A 10 34.45 -1.31 -5.10
CA GLY A 10 34.66 -2.59 -5.79
C GLY A 10 33.60 -2.95 -6.85
N LEU A 11 33.78 -4.12 -7.45
CA LEU A 11 32.87 -4.69 -8.45
C LEU A 11 31.76 -5.49 -7.73
N TYR A 12 30.52 -5.04 -7.85
CA TYR A 12 29.37 -5.75 -7.30
C TYR A 12 28.72 -6.57 -8.41
N ASN A 13 28.51 -7.86 -8.15
CA ASN A 13 27.76 -8.73 -9.04
C ASN A 13 26.29 -8.70 -8.63
N ILE A 14 25.44 -8.07 -9.45
CA ILE A 14 24.01 -8.01 -9.24
C ILE A 14 23.36 -9.15 -10.01
N LYS A 15 22.60 -9.96 -9.28
CA LYS A 15 21.82 -11.06 -9.81
C LYS A 15 20.51 -10.56 -10.44
N GLU A 16 19.94 -11.40 -11.29
CA GLU A 16 18.87 -11.07 -12.23
C GLU A 16 17.59 -10.56 -11.54
N GLU A 17 17.24 -11.14 -10.38
CA GLU A 17 16.08 -10.73 -9.58
C GLU A 17 16.25 -9.33 -8.97
N THR A 18 17.45 -9.03 -8.47
CA THR A 18 17.80 -7.73 -7.90
C THR A 18 17.85 -6.67 -9.00
N PHE A 19 18.41 -7.02 -10.16
CA PHE A 19 18.41 -6.14 -11.34
C PHE A 19 16.98 -5.81 -11.81
N LEU A 20 16.12 -6.81 -11.93
CA LEU A 20 14.74 -6.59 -12.35
C LEU A 20 13.99 -5.72 -11.34
N LYS A 21 14.15 -5.98 -10.03
CA LYS A 21 13.59 -5.12 -8.97
C LYS A 21 14.05 -3.68 -9.11
N ALA A 22 15.36 -3.45 -9.26
CA ALA A 22 15.90 -2.11 -9.42
C ALA A 22 15.31 -1.43 -10.67
N SER A 23 15.24 -2.14 -11.79
CA SER A 23 14.70 -1.63 -13.06
C SER A 23 13.23 -1.21 -12.92
N ILE A 24 12.41 -2.03 -12.24
CA ILE A 24 11.00 -1.69 -11.95
C ILE A 24 10.92 -0.43 -11.10
N LEU A 25 11.74 -0.32 -10.04
CA LEU A 25 11.69 0.85 -9.15
C LEU A 25 12.18 2.14 -9.81
N THR A 26 13.06 2.06 -10.82
CA THR A 26 13.60 3.23 -11.51
C THR A 26 12.80 3.65 -12.73
N SER A 27 12.26 2.68 -13.47
CA SER A 27 11.59 2.95 -14.74
C SER A 27 10.08 2.75 -14.69
N GLY A 28 9.59 2.05 -13.66
CA GLY A 28 8.23 1.55 -13.60
C GLY A 28 8.02 0.32 -14.46
N ILE A 29 6.78 -0.16 -14.43
CA ILE A 29 6.40 -1.44 -15.02
C ILE A 29 5.08 -1.35 -15.77
N ILE A 30 4.96 -2.09 -16.86
CA ILE A 30 3.73 -2.33 -17.61
C ILE A 30 3.41 -3.83 -17.66
N PHE A 31 2.14 -4.14 -17.88
CA PHE A 31 1.64 -5.50 -17.98
C PHE A 31 0.97 -5.67 -19.32
N SER A 32 1.33 -6.73 -20.04
CA SER A 32 0.64 -7.07 -21.28
C SER A 32 -0.83 -7.43 -21.01
N ASN A 33 -1.67 -7.33 -22.04
CA ASN A 33 -3.06 -7.76 -21.94
C ASN A 33 -3.19 -9.26 -21.60
N ASN A 34 -2.24 -10.08 -22.06
CA ASN A 34 -2.20 -11.51 -21.76
C ASN A 34 -1.92 -11.74 -20.27
N THR A 35 -0.98 -10.99 -19.70
CA THR A 35 -0.69 -11.00 -18.26
C THR A 35 -1.92 -10.64 -17.46
N ILE A 36 -2.58 -9.50 -17.76
CA ILE A 36 -3.79 -9.08 -17.05
C ILE A 36 -4.90 -10.13 -17.16
N LYS A 37 -5.10 -10.73 -18.34
CA LYS A 37 -6.08 -11.79 -18.54
C LYS A 37 -5.79 -13.03 -17.69
N LEU A 38 -4.54 -13.48 -17.63
CA LEU A 38 -4.14 -14.65 -16.85
C LEU A 38 -4.28 -14.42 -15.34
N LEU A 39 -4.24 -13.16 -14.89
CA LEU A 39 -4.31 -12.80 -13.49
C LEU A 39 -5.74 -12.67 -12.95
N LYS A 40 -6.76 -12.48 -13.82
CA LYS A 40 -8.16 -12.28 -13.37
C LYS A 40 -8.68 -13.37 -12.45
N ASP A 41 -8.24 -14.61 -12.66
CA ASP A 41 -8.70 -15.77 -11.90
C ASP A 41 -7.74 -16.19 -10.78
N LYS A 42 -6.58 -15.51 -10.68
CA LYS A 42 -5.60 -15.73 -9.62
C LYS A 42 -5.86 -14.66 -8.58
N ASN A 43 -6.27 -15.03 -7.35
CA ASN A 43 -6.58 -14.12 -6.23
C ASN A 43 -5.38 -13.21 -5.84
N ILE A 44 -5.00 -12.31 -6.73
CA ILE A 44 -3.84 -11.45 -6.66
C ILE A 44 -4.21 -10.14 -6.00
N LYS A 45 -3.25 -9.59 -5.28
CA LYS A 45 -3.37 -8.29 -4.66
C LYS A 45 -3.31 -7.22 -5.73
N LEU A 46 -4.45 -6.59 -5.98
CA LEU A 46 -4.56 -5.45 -6.90
C LEU A 46 -4.18 -4.15 -6.20
N GLN A 47 -3.87 -3.13 -6.99
CA GLN A 47 -3.53 -1.81 -6.46
C GLN A 47 -4.60 -1.30 -5.49
N ASN A 48 -4.14 -0.91 -4.30
CA ASN A 48 -4.97 -0.29 -3.30
C ASN A 48 -5.25 1.19 -3.65
N MET A 49 -6.50 1.51 -3.92
CA MET A 49 -6.93 2.81 -4.50
C MET A 49 -7.15 3.91 -3.45
N VAL A 50 -6.45 3.84 -2.32
CA VAL A 50 -6.82 4.60 -1.11
C VAL A 50 -5.86 5.74 -0.81
N TYR A 51 -4.60 5.61 -1.20
CA TYR A 51 -3.56 6.61 -0.97
C TYR A 51 -2.55 6.61 -2.12
N ASN A 52 -2.02 7.79 -2.48
CA ASN A 52 -0.99 8.00 -3.50
C ASN A 52 -1.26 7.38 -4.88
N MET A 53 -2.52 7.29 -5.28
CA MET A 53 -2.84 6.68 -6.56
C MET A 53 -2.52 7.62 -7.73
N PRO A 54 -1.73 7.23 -8.73
CA PRO A 54 -1.50 8.05 -9.92
C PRO A 54 -2.78 8.37 -10.70
N ILE A 55 -2.80 9.52 -11.39
CA ILE A 55 -3.96 9.98 -12.16
C ILE A 55 -4.40 9.02 -13.29
N ASN A 56 -3.46 8.23 -13.83
CA ASN A 56 -3.69 7.32 -14.96
C ASN A 56 -3.77 5.84 -14.54
N SER A 57 -4.02 5.56 -13.27
CA SER A 57 -4.01 4.18 -12.76
C SER A 57 -5.27 3.39 -13.12
N SER A 58 -5.09 2.08 -13.25
CA SER A 58 -6.16 1.10 -13.47
C SER A 58 -6.35 0.22 -12.24
N LYS A 59 -7.60 -0.11 -11.93
CA LYS A 59 -7.99 -0.97 -10.80
C LYS A 59 -7.53 -2.42 -10.95
N ASP A 60 -7.32 -2.89 -12.19
CA ASP A 60 -6.99 -4.28 -12.49
C ASP A 60 -5.48 -4.57 -12.44
N ARG A 61 -4.68 -3.57 -12.05
CA ARG A 61 -3.22 -3.69 -12.02
C ARG A 61 -2.75 -4.41 -10.75
N PRO A 62 -1.84 -5.39 -10.86
CA PRO A 62 -1.22 -6.01 -9.70
C PRO A 62 -0.42 -4.99 -8.87
N GLN A 63 -0.47 -5.12 -7.55
CA GLN A 63 0.24 -4.21 -6.67
C GLN A 63 1.73 -4.55 -6.53
N GLU A 64 2.06 -5.84 -6.42
CA GLU A 64 3.41 -6.32 -6.10
C GLU A 64 3.75 -7.61 -6.86
N LEU A 65 5.03 -7.75 -7.23
CA LEU A 65 5.62 -8.98 -7.77
C LEU A 65 6.52 -9.65 -6.75
N ILE A 66 6.56 -10.98 -6.81
CA ILE A 66 7.56 -11.81 -6.17
C ILE A 66 8.50 -12.28 -7.29
N ILE A 67 9.77 -11.94 -7.19
CA ILE A 67 10.80 -12.36 -8.14
C ILE A 67 11.71 -13.34 -7.42
N THR A 68 11.82 -14.56 -7.96
CA THR A 68 12.67 -15.62 -7.41
C THR A 68 13.80 -15.91 -8.38
N ASN A 69 15.04 -15.85 -7.94
CA ASN A 69 16.16 -16.34 -8.73
C ASN A 69 16.13 -17.87 -8.77
N ILE A 70 16.25 -18.46 -9.96
CA ILE A 70 16.13 -19.92 -10.13
C ILE A 70 17.37 -20.64 -9.60
N ASP A 71 18.55 -20.02 -9.66
CA ASP A 71 19.81 -20.68 -9.35
C ASP A 71 20.02 -20.86 -7.85
N ASP A 72 19.63 -19.87 -7.03
CA ASP A 72 19.84 -19.86 -5.58
C ASP A 72 18.56 -19.76 -4.74
N ASN A 73 17.38 -19.73 -5.39
CA ASN A 73 16.07 -19.55 -4.77
C ASN A 73 15.91 -18.28 -3.93
N TYR A 74 16.80 -17.29 -4.09
CA TYR A 74 16.64 -16.00 -3.44
C TYR A 74 15.35 -15.31 -3.93
N LYS A 75 14.57 -14.78 -2.99
CA LYS A 75 13.29 -14.12 -3.28
C LYS A 75 13.34 -12.67 -2.89
N THR A 76 12.85 -11.82 -3.78
CA THR A 76 12.61 -10.41 -3.50
C THR A 76 11.20 -10.02 -3.92
N VAL A 77 10.63 -9.02 -3.22
CA VAL A 77 9.36 -8.39 -3.58
C VAL A 77 9.61 -6.98 -4.09
N VAL A 78 8.81 -6.57 -5.07
CA VAL A 78 8.85 -5.22 -5.64
C VAL A 78 7.43 -4.71 -5.89
N SER A 79 7.18 -3.46 -5.50
CA SER A 79 5.94 -2.76 -5.82
C SER A 79 5.89 -2.41 -7.30
N CYS A 80 4.74 -2.61 -7.92
CA CYS A 80 4.50 -2.35 -9.33
C CYS A 80 4.27 -0.85 -9.59
N VAL A 81 5.35 -0.06 -9.47
CA VAL A 81 5.28 1.40 -9.62
C VAL A 81 4.91 1.80 -11.05
N ALA A 82 4.11 2.88 -11.17
CA ALA A 82 3.62 3.34 -12.47
C ALA A 82 4.80 3.70 -13.38
N ASN A 83 4.64 3.38 -14.68
CA ASN A 83 5.62 3.72 -15.69
C ASN A 83 5.76 5.24 -15.84
N ASN A 84 6.99 5.70 -16.06
CA ASN A 84 7.25 7.03 -16.56
C ASN A 84 7.40 6.96 -18.09
N ASN A 85 6.45 7.54 -18.83
CA ASN A 85 6.38 7.49 -20.30
C ASN A 85 7.67 7.93 -21.04
N ASP A 86 8.62 8.54 -20.34
CA ASP A 86 9.89 9.02 -20.87
C ASP A 86 11.07 8.03 -20.68
N ILE A 87 10.88 6.90 -19.99
CA ILE A 87 11.95 5.94 -19.63
C ILE A 87 11.61 4.53 -20.11
N ARG A 88 12.67 3.85 -20.55
CA ARG A 88 12.77 2.42 -20.89
C ARG A 88 11.89 1.50 -20.05
N GLU A 89 10.94 0.84 -20.70
CA GLU A 89 9.87 0.11 -20.02
C GLU A 89 10.33 -1.27 -19.53
N VAL A 90 9.98 -1.60 -18.29
CA VAL A 90 9.93 -3.00 -17.84
C VAL A 90 8.53 -3.54 -18.17
N GLU A 91 8.46 -4.62 -18.94
CA GLU A 91 7.20 -5.28 -19.28
C GLU A 91 7.13 -6.67 -18.65
N ILE A 92 5.98 -7.01 -18.07
CA ILE A 92 5.63 -8.38 -17.70
C ILE A 92 4.65 -8.93 -18.71
N ASP A 93 5.07 -9.98 -19.41
CA ASP A 93 4.28 -10.70 -20.40
C ASP A 93 4.18 -12.19 -20.04
N VAL A 94 3.49 -12.95 -20.87
CA VAL A 94 3.28 -14.38 -20.77
C VAL A 94 3.90 -15.04 -22.01
N ASP A 95 4.74 -16.06 -21.81
CA ASP A 95 5.28 -16.83 -22.92
C ASP A 95 4.27 -17.83 -23.52
N ASN A 96 4.68 -18.55 -24.56
CA ASN A 96 3.82 -19.51 -25.26
C ASN A 96 3.36 -20.69 -24.38
N GLU A 97 4.03 -20.93 -23.25
CA GLU A 97 3.71 -22.00 -22.31
C GLU A 97 2.82 -21.50 -21.16
N GLY A 98 2.52 -20.20 -21.09
CA GLY A 98 1.72 -19.61 -20.05
C GLY A 98 2.52 -19.14 -18.83
N ASN A 99 3.85 -19.12 -18.91
CA ASN A 99 4.71 -18.66 -17.82
C ASN A 99 4.92 -17.14 -17.90
N PHE A 100 4.98 -16.48 -16.75
CA PHE A 100 5.29 -15.06 -16.70
C PHE A 100 6.77 -14.81 -17.01
N ILE A 101 7.03 -13.83 -17.87
CA ILE A 101 8.36 -13.39 -18.27
C ILE A 101 8.52 -11.88 -18.05
N ALA A 102 9.74 -11.43 -17.76
CA ALA A 102 10.08 -10.01 -17.71
C ALA A 102 10.93 -9.62 -18.91
N LEU A 103 10.56 -8.51 -19.54
CA LEU A 103 11.32 -7.86 -20.60
C LEU A 103 11.85 -6.53 -20.07
N VAL A 104 13.16 -6.30 -20.19
CA VAL A 104 13.78 -5.00 -19.95
C VAL A 104 14.43 -4.55 -21.25
N ASP A 105 14.05 -3.38 -21.76
CA ASP A 105 14.48 -2.92 -23.09
C ASP A 105 14.16 -3.95 -24.20
N GLY A 106 13.01 -4.62 -24.10
CA GLY A 106 12.58 -5.67 -25.04
C GLY A 106 13.38 -6.98 -24.95
N LYS A 107 14.30 -7.10 -23.99
CA LYS A 107 15.11 -8.32 -23.78
C LYS A 107 14.59 -9.09 -22.58
N LYS A 108 14.36 -10.39 -22.77
CA LYS A 108 13.98 -11.30 -21.69
C LYS A 108 15.07 -11.37 -20.61
N ILE A 109 14.66 -11.28 -19.36
CA ILE A 109 15.51 -11.61 -18.21
C ILE A 109 15.39 -13.09 -17.92
N ASP A 110 16.50 -13.81 -18.04
CA ASP A 110 16.58 -15.24 -17.74
C ASP A 110 16.83 -15.51 -16.25
N ASN A 111 16.79 -16.78 -15.84
CA ASN A 111 17.08 -17.28 -14.50
C ASN A 111 16.20 -16.67 -13.38
N ILE A 112 14.98 -16.25 -13.72
CA ILE A 112 14.00 -15.77 -12.75
C ILE A 112 12.66 -16.48 -12.93
N ASN A 113 11.95 -16.65 -11.81
CA ASN A 113 10.52 -16.94 -11.79
C ASN A 113 9.76 -15.72 -11.25
N ILE A 114 8.60 -15.43 -11.84
CA ILE A 114 7.77 -14.27 -11.51
C ILE A 114 6.43 -14.77 -10.99
N ASP A 115 6.14 -14.39 -9.75
CA ASP A 115 4.86 -14.61 -9.09
C ASP A 115 4.27 -13.27 -8.63
N PHE A 116 3.04 -13.32 -8.12
CA PHE A 116 2.31 -12.15 -7.66
C PHE A 116 1.92 -12.33 -6.20
N VAL A 117 1.94 -11.24 -5.44
CA VAL A 117 1.44 -11.25 -4.07
C VAL A 117 -0.06 -11.54 -4.10
N LYS A 118 -0.52 -12.50 -3.29
CA LYS A 118 -1.93 -12.86 -3.20
C LYS A 118 -2.69 -11.82 -2.38
N GLU A 119 -3.94 -11.58 -2.73
CA GLU A 119 -4.85 -10.78 -1.91
C GLU A 119 -5.11 -11.55 -0.59
N PRO A 120 -4.89 -10.93 0.58
CA PRO A 120 -5.19 -11.56 1.87
C PRO A 120 -6.68 -11.91 2.01
N ASN A 121 -7.01 -13.00 2.72
CA ASN A 121 -8.40 -13.47 2.76
C ASN A 121 -9.31 -12.49 3.51
N TYR A 122 -8.78 -11.76 4.49
CA TYR A 122 -9.52 -10.77 5.27
C TYR A 122 -10.14 -9.67 4.41
N TYR A 123 -9.65 -9.42 3.19
CA TYR A 123 -10.29 -8.45 2.29
C TYR A 123 -11.75 -8.78 1.98
N LYS A 124 -12.09 -10.07 2.02
CA LYS A 124 -13.44 -10.59 1.76
C LYS A 124 -14.20 -10.93 3.04
N ALA A 125 -13.59 -10.72 4.21
CA ALA A 125 -14.25 -10.96 5.48
C ALA A 125 -15.31 -9.87 5.74
N LEU A 126 -16.52 -10.31 6.08
CA LEU A 126 -17.60 -9.45 6.53
C LEU A 126 -17.46 -9.20 8.02
N LEU A 127 -17.59 -7.93 8.40
CA LEU A 127 -17.68 -7.48 9.77
C LEU A 127 -19.12 -7.60 10.28
N SER A 128 -19.31 -7.39 11.58
CA SER A 128 -20.60 -7.48 12.25
C SER A 128 -21.64 -6.47 11.72
N ASN A 129 -21.18 -5.36 11.14
CA ASN A 129 -22.04 -4.37 10.48
C ASN A 129 -22.39 -4.71 9.02
N GLY A 130 -21.91 -5.84 8.49
CA GLY A 130 -22.14 -6.27 7.11
C GLY A 130 -21.19 -5.68 6.07
N GLU A 131 -20.21 -4.86 6.49
CA GLU A 131 -19.21 -4.31 5.58
C GLU A 131 -17.96 -5.18 5.50
N TYR A 132 -17.19 -5.02 4.43
CA TYR A 132 -15.93 -5.74 4.29
C TYR A 132 -14.81 -5.09 5.10
N ALA A 133 -13.94 -5.90 5.71
CA ALA A 133 -12.78 -5.42 6.46
C ALA A 133 -11.87 -4.49 5.61
N LYS A 134 -11.76 -4.73 4.30
CA LYS A 134 -10.96 -3.90 3.36
C LYS A 134 -11.41 -2.43 3.27
N LYS A 135 -12.59 -2.10 3.81
CA LYS A 135 -13.04 -0.70 3.90
C LYS A 135 -12.18 0.09 4.89
N TYR A 136 -11.79 -0.56 6.00
CA TYR A 136 -11.12 0.05 7.16
C TYR A 136 -9.61 -0.16 7.17
N ILE A 137 -9.16 -1.27 6.60
CA ILE A 137 -7.76 -1.68 6.60
C ILE A 137 -7.35 -2.22 5.24
N SER A 138 -6.06 -2.23 4.98
CA SER A 138 -5.53 -2.83 3.75
C SER A 138 -4.09 -3.27 3.93
N SER A 139 -3.67 -4.23 3.12
CA SER A 139 -2.28 -4.69 3.09
C SER A 139 -1.46 -3.87 2.10
N CYS A 140 -0.26 -3.51 2.50
CA CYS A 140 0.79 -2.99 1.63
C CYS A 140 2.08 -3.76 1.92
N GLY A 141 2.89 -4.00 0.90
CA GLY A 141 4.03 -4.91 1.04
C GLY A 141 3.63 -6.31 1.53
N LEU A 142 4.57 -6.93 2.25
CA LEU A 142 4.43 -8.29 2.76
C LEU A 142 3.70 -8.36 4.10
N ASP A 143 3.94 -7.43 5.01
CA ASP A 143 3.44 -7.44 6.39
C ASP A 143 2.96 -6.05 6.87
N GLU A 144 2.73 -5.10 5.96
CA GLU A 144 2.20 -3.77 6.32
C GLU A 144 0.66 -3.81 6.36
N LEU A 145 0.10 -3.30 7.46
CA LEU A 145 -1.33 -3.09 7.63
C LEU A 145 -1.60 -1.59 7.69
N ASN A 146 -2.15 -1.06 6.60
CA ASN A 146 -2.60 0.32 6.51
C ASN A 146 -3.98 0.45 7.15
N ILE A 147 -4.12 1.39 8.08
CA ILE A 147 -5.38 1.82 8.67
C ILE A 147 -5.92 3.00 7.86
N ILE A 148 -7.18 2.91 7.44
CA ILE A 148 -7.84 3.86 6.54
C ILE A 148 -9.00 4.55 7.28
N PRO A 149 -8.82 5.77 7.78
CA PRO A 149 -9.88 6.56 8.40
C PRO A 149 -10.90 7.13 7.40
N TRP A 150 -10.43 7.50 6.21
CA TRP A 150 -11.26 8.05 5.13
C TRP A 150 -10.57 7.91 3.78
N LYS A 151 -11.33 8.13 2.69
CA LYS A 151 -10.81 8.17 1.31
C LYS A 151 -10.50 9.60 0.86
N GLY A 152 -9.65 9.72 -0.17
CA GLY A 152 -9.39 11.01 -0.80
C GLY A 152 -8.51 11.95 0.01
N CYS A 153 -8.31 13.15 -0.55
CA CYS A 153 -7.42 14.19 -0.03
C CYS A 153 -8.00 15.57 -0.34
N ALA A 154 -7.94 16.48 0.63
CA ALA A 154 -8.58 17.79 0.66
C ALA A 154 -7.60 18.97 0.75
N ILE A 155 -6.30 18.74 0.48
CA ILE A 155 -5.28 19.80 0.51
C ILE A 155 -5.61 20.94 -0.46
N SER A 156 -5.18 22.15 -0.10
CA SER A 156 -5.49 23.38 -0.84
C SER A 156 -5.03 23.40 -2.30
N LYS A 157 -4.03 22.59 -2.66
CA LYS A 157 -3.51 22.47 -4.03
C LYS A 157 -3.36 21.00 -4.36
N MET A 158 -4.14 20.51 -5.31
CA MET A 158 -4.08 19.12 -5.74
C MET A 158 -2.67 18.78 -6.28
N CYS A 159 -2.14 17.64 -5.86
CA CYS A 159 -0.90 17.10 -6.40
C CYS A 159 -1.11 16.76 -7.89
N ARG A 160 -0.24 17.27 -8.77
CA ARG A 160 -0.34 17.05 -10.23
C ARG A 160 -0.30 15.58 -10.65
N PHE A 161 0.28 14.73 -9.82
CA PHE A 161 0.46 13.31 -10.08
C PHE A 161 -0.63 12.43 -9.43
N CYS A 162 -1.34 12.92 -8.41
CA CYS A 162 -2.23 12.10 -7.59
C CYS A 162 -3.67 12.19 -8.10
N GLY A 163 -4.26 11.05 -8.42
CA GLY A 163 -5.65 10.86 -8.81
C GLY A 163 -6.53 10.24 -7.72
N VAL A 164 -6.10 10.19 -6.45
CA VAL A 164 -6.85 9.52 -5.37
C VAL A 164 -8.31 9.95 -5.27
N ASN A 165 -8.62 11.22 -5.57
CA ASN A 165 -9.98 11.75 -5.52
C ASN A 165 -10.89 11.23 -6.64
N ASN A 166 -10.33 10.68 -7.72
CA ASN A 166 -11.11 10.09 -8.82
C ASN A 166 -11.68 8.70 -8.46
N PHE A 167 -11.28 8.15 -7.30
CA PHE A 167 -11.65 6.81 -6.87
C PHE A 167 -12.58 6.79 -5.64
N ILE A 168 -13.08 7.96 -5.23
CA ILE A 168 -14.09 8.09 -4.19
C ILE A 168 -15.46 7.79 -4.82
N ASN A 169 -16.19 6.85 -4.26
CA ASN A 169 -17.56 6.55 -4.67
C ASN A 169 -18.57 7.35 -3.83
N ASP A 170 -19.78 7.51 -4.36
CA ASP A 170 -20.88 8.18 -3.67
C ASP A 170 -21.19 7.48 -2.33
N GLY A 171 -21.29 8.28 -1.26
CA GLY A 171 -21.58 7.80 0.09
C GLY A 171 -20.37 7.28 0.87
N GLU A 172 -19.17 7.24 0.29
CA GLU A 172 -17.97 6.91 1.06
C GLU A 172 -17.53 8.07 1.97
N VAL A 173 -17.10 7.73 3.19
CA VAL A 173 -16.46 8.69 4.09
C VAL A 173 -15.14 9.15 3.48
N SER A 174 -15.05 10.45 3.20
CA SER A 174 -13.90 11.04 2.52
C SER A 174 -13.39 12.28 3.23
N ALA A 175 -12.20 12.76 2.85
CA ALA A 175 -11.65 14.01 3.35
C ALA A 175 -12.61 15.20 3.15
N PHE A 176 -13.45 15.17 2.10
CA PHE A 176 -14.46 16.21 1.83
C PHE A 176 -15.63 16.17 2.80
N THR A 177 -16.01 14.98 3.29
CA THR A 177 -17.04 14.83 4.33
C THR A 177 -16.66 15.59 5.61
N PHE A 178 -15.37 15.55 5.98
CA PHE A 178 -14.85 16.28 7.14
C PHE A 178 -14.72 17.79 6.89
N ILE A 179 -14.54 18.25 5.64
CA ILE A 179 -14.57 19.69 5.32
C ILE A 179 -15.98 20.25 5.51
N GLU A 180 -16.99 19.52 5.05
CA GLU A 180 -18.38 19.97 5.10
C GLU A 180 -18.95 19.98 6.52
N ASN A 181 -18.48 19.07 7.38
CA ASN A 181 -18.87 19.01 8.80
C ASN A 181 -17.67 18.73 9.71
N ASN A 182 -17.18 19.77 10.40
CA ASN A 182 -16.08 19.66 11.38
C ASN A 182 -16.39 18.72 12.56
N ASN A 183 -17.66 18.46 12.86
CA ASN A 183 -18.08 17.56 13.94
C ASN A 183 -18.34 16.14 13.45
N TYR A 184 -18.18 15.86 12.15
CA TYR A 184 -18.46 14.55 11.57
C TYR A 184 -17.73 13.42 12.28
N TRP A 185 -16.47 13.66 12.70
CA TRP A 185 -15.72 12.66 13.46
C TRP A 185 -16.43 12.25 14.75
N GLU A 186 -16.97 13.20 15.51
CA GLU A 186 -17.64 12.89 16.79
C GLU A 186 -18.91 12.05 16.59
N GLU A 187 -19.60 12.25 15.47
CA GLU A 187 -20.77 11.47 15.07
C GLU A 187 -20.38 10.06 14.60
N TYR A 188 -19.29 9.95 13.84
CA TYR A 188 -18.88 8.72 13.15
C TYR A 188 -17.95 7.81 13.96
N LYS A 189 -17.16 8.37 14.89
CA LYS A 189 -16.02 7.69 15.51
C LYS A 189 -16.36 6.39 16.21
N LYS A 190 -17.51 6.32 16.88
CA LYS A 190 -17.89 5.12 17.63
C LYS A 190 -18.09 3.93 16.71
N GLU A 191 -18.80 4.15 15.61
CA GLU A 191 -19.01 3.12 14.58
C GLU A 191 -17.69 2.75 13.93
N TYR A 192 -16.93 3.75 13.47
CA TYR A 192 -15.64 3.55 12.83
C TYR A 192 -14.67 2.73 13.68
N ILE A 193 -14.45 3.11 14.94
CA ILE A 193 -13.51 2.44 15.84
C ILE A 193 -13.94 0.99 16.11
N ASN A 194 -15.23 0.73 16.28
CA ASN A 194 -15.71 -0.64 16.50
C ASN A 194 -15.41 -1.54 15.29
N ASN A 195 -15.76 -1.07 14.09
CA ASN A 195 -15.54 -1.82 12.86
C ASN A 195 -14.04 -1.98 12.55
N LEU A 196 -13.24 -0.95 12.82
CA LEU A 196 -11.79 -0.99 12.67
C LEU A 196 -11.16 -2.05 13.58
N LYS A 197 -11.56 -2.10 14.86
CA LYS A 197 -11.05 -3.11 15.80
C LYS A 197 -11.39 -4.52 15.33
N GLU A 198 -12.63 -4.74 14.89
CA GLU A 198 -13.04 -6.03 14.33
C GLU A 198 -12.22 -6.39 13.08
N ALA A 199 -12.03 -5.45 12.17
CA ALA A 199 -11.23 -5.65 10.96
C ALA A 199 -9.77 -6.04 11.29
N ILE A 200 -9.14 -5.35 12.25
CA ILE A 200 -7.78 -5.67 12.72
C ILE A 200 -7.73 -7.09 13.31
N LEU A 201 -8.72 -7.48 14.12
CA LEU A 201 -8.77 -8.81 14.73
C LEU A 201 -8.88 -9.91 13.66
N VAL A 202 -9.66 -9.68 12.61
CA VAL A 202 -9.74 -10.61 11.47
C VAL A 202 -8.39 -10.69 10.76
N ALA A 203 -7.78 -9.55 10.43
CA ALA A 203 -6.49 -9.50 9.73
C ALA A 203 -5.36 -10.14 10.53
N LYS A 204 -5.33 -10.00 11.87
CA LYS A 204 -4.28 -10.54 12.74
C LYS A 204 -4.06 -12.06 12.61
N ASN A 205 -5.04 -12.80 12.11
CA ASN A 205 -4.98 -14.24 11.92
C ASN A 205 -4.43 -14.67 10.54
N GLU A 206 -4.07 -13.72 9.68
CA GLU A 206 -3.58 -14.01 8.33
C GLU A 206 -2.08 -14.36 8.34
N GLU A 207 -1.68 -15.20 7.39
CA GLU A 207 -0.30 -15.70 7.33
C GLU A 207 0.71 -14.55 7.18
N CYS A 208 0.35 -13.49 6.45
CA CYS A 208 1.21 -12.31 6.27
C CYS A 208 1.51 -11.55 7.57
N PHE A 209 0.70 -11.70 8.62
CA PHE A 209 0.88 -11.03 9.92
C PHE A 209 1.21 -12.00 11.07
N LYS A 210 1.61 -13.22 10.72
CA LYS A 210 1.90 -14.28 11.69
C LYS A 210 3.07 -13.93 12.59
N GLU A 211 4.14 -13.39 12.03
CA GLU A 211 5.35 -13.02 12.80
C GLU A 211 5.30 -11.58 13.27
N HIS A 212 4.94 -10.67 12.36
CA HIS A 212 5.03 -9.24 12.57
C HIS A 212 3.89 -8.52 11.82
N MET A 213 3.49 -7.35 12.31
CA MET A 213 2.53 -6.47 11.66
C MET A 213 3.05 -5.04 11.70
N HIS A 214 3.44 -4.52 10.53
CA HIS A 214 3.87 -3.15 10.37
C HIS A 214 2.65 -2.23 10.23
N LEU A 215 2.19 -1.64 11.34
CA LEU A 215 0.96 -0.85 11.36
C LEU A 215 1.21 0.59 10.91
N ILE A 216 0.56 1.01 9.83
CA ILE A 216 0.66 2.36 9.28
C ILE A 216 -0.71 3.05 9.34
N LEU A 217 -0.79 4.20 10.02
CA LEU A 217 -1.91 5.12 9.92
C LEU A 217 -1.68 6.03 8.71
N ILE A 218 -2.57 5.93 7.72
CA ILE A 218 -2.40 6.65 6.46
C ILE A 218 -3.74 7.01 5.81
N ALA A 219 -3.87 8.28 5.45
CA ALA A 219 -4.98 8.83 4.68
C ALA A 219 -4.49 9.99 3.80
N GLY A 220 -5.28 10.41 2.82
CA GLY A 220 -5.04 11.72 2.22
C GLY A 220 -5.39 12.81 3.23
N ASN A 221 -4.67 13.93 3.20
CA ASN A 221 -4.88 14.94 4.24
C ASN A 221 -6.26 15.60 4.14
N LEU A 222 -6.74 16.11 5.27
CA LEU A 222 -7.77 17.12 5.36
C LEU A 222 -7.26 18.47 4.81
N SER A 223 -8.13 19.49 4.82
CA SER A 223 -7.75 20.84 4.43
C SER A 223 -6.66 21.41 5.36
N ASN A 224 -5.83 22.34 4.88
CA ASN A 224 -4.72 22.91 5.69
C ASN A 224 -5.20 23.54 7.01
N SER A 225 -6.43 24.05 7.07
CA SER A 225 -7.04 24.60 8.28
C SER A 225 -7.52 23.53 9.27
N GLN A 226 -7.52 22.26 8.89
CA GLN A 226 -8.00 21.12 9.68
C GLN A 226 -6.90 20.10 10.05
N LEU A 227 -5.62 20.42 9.83
CA LEU A 227 -4.50 19.51 10.16
C LEU A 227 -4.43 19.16 11.67
N ASP A 228 -4.91 20.05 12.54
CA ASP A 228 -5.02 19.77 13.97
C ASP A 228 -6.14 18.78 14.29
N LEU A 229 -7.26 18.84 13.55
CA LEU A 229 -8.35 17.87 13.65
C LEU A 229 -7.87 16.50 13.16
N GLU A 230 -7.23 16.45 12.00
CA GLU A 230 -6.60 15.25 11.44
C GLU A 230 -5.67 14.58 12.47
N SER A 231 -4.80 15.37 13.09
CA SER A 231 -3.88 14.89 14.12
C SER A 231 -4.63 14.32 15.35
N LYS A 232 -5.69 14.98 15.82
CA LYS A 232 -6.49 14.48 16.94
C LYS A 232 -7.18 13.16 16.59
N ILE A 233 -7.74 13.05 15.38
CA ILE A 233 -8.39 11.81 14.91
C ILE A 233 -7.37 10.66 14.88
N PHE A 234 -6.19 10.86 14.28
CA PHE A 234 -5.15 9.83 14.26
C PHE A 234 -4.67 9.45 15.66
N ALA A 235 -4.53 10.40 16.57
CA ALA A 235 -4.16 10.12 17.95
C ALA A 235 -5.24 9.29 18.67
N GLU A 236 -6.52 9.59 18.46
CA GLU A 236 -7.64 8.82 19.04
C GLU A 236 -7.68 7.39 18.48
N ILE A 237 -7.56 7.24 17.15
CA ILE A 237 -7.50 5.93 16.50
C ILE A 237 -6.33 5.10 17.04
N ALA A 238 -5.12 5.68 17.07
CA ALA A 238 -3.93 5.00 17.58
C ALA A 238 -4.12 4.50 19.01
N LYS A 239 -4.68 5.34 19.88
CA LYS A 239 -4.93 5.00 21.29
C LYS A 239 -5.85 3.81 21.44
N GLU A 240 -6.86 3.71 20.59
CA GLU A 240 -7.86 2.65 20.63
C GLU A 240 -7.34 1.31 20.07
N ILE A 241 -6.47 1.34 19.05
CA ILE A 241 -6.01 0.13 18.37
C ILE A 241 -4.67 -0.40 18.88
N PHE A 242 -3.81 0.46 19.44
CA PHE A 242 -2.47 0.05 19.91
C PHE A 242 -2.51 -1.14 20.89
N PRO A 243 -3.43 -1.21 21.88
CA PRO A 243 -3.52 -2.37 22.77
C PRO A 243 -3.87 -3.69 22.08
N LEU A 244 -4.43 -3.66 20.87
CA LEU A 244 -4.81 -4.87 20.11
C LEU A 244 -3.65 -5.45 19.30
N VAL A 245 -2.66 -4.62 18.97
CA VAL A 245 -1.58 -4.96 18.04
C VAL A 245 -0.19 -4.90 18.68
N ASN A 246 -0.05 -4.42 19.91
CA ASN A 246 1.25 -4.20 20.55
C ASN A 246 2.13 -5.45 20.67
N ASP A 247 1.54 -6.64 20.64
CA ASP A 247 2.22 -7.94 20.62
C ASP A 247 2.75 -8.33 19.23
N LYS A 248 2.34 -7.60 18.18
CA LYS A 248 2.68 -7.84 16.78
C LYS A 248 3.48 -6.72 16.12
N THR A 249 3.54 -5.53 16.70
CA THR A 249 4.30 -4.39 16.17
C THR A 249 5.51 -4.09 17.04
N THR A 250 6.73 -4.22 16.49
CA THR A 250 7.96 -4.00 17.26
C THR A 250 8.33 -2.52 17.35
N GLU A 251 8.07 -1.79 16.27
CA GLU A 251 8.36 -0.37 16.12
C GLU A 251 7.24 0.53 16.64
N GLY A 252 6.06 -0.03 16.93
CA GLY A 252 4.84 0.72 17.27
C GLY A 252 4.11 1.23 16.03
N ILE A 253 3.08 2.05 16.23
CA ILE A 253 2.31 2.58 15.09
C ILE A 253 3.14 3.64 14.36
N VAL A 254 3.21 3.53 13.04
CA VAL A 254 3.79 4.53 12.15
C VAL A 254 2.68 5.46 11.65
N LEU A 255 2.89 6.78 11.73
CA LEU A 255 1.92 7.76 11.22
C LEU A 255 2.49 8.51 10.02
N VAL A 256 1.81 8.41 8.88
CA VAL A 256 2.11 9.20 7.67
C VAL A 256 1.12 10.36 7.61
N ILE A 257 1.58 11.56 7.95
CA ILE A 257 0.73 12.75 8.11
C ILE A 257 1.44 14.03 7.65
N THR A 258 0.66 15.05 7.30
CA THR A 258 1.19 16.42 7.27
C THR A 258 1.22 16.99 8.70
N PRO A 259 2.29 17.69 9.11
CA PRO A 259 2.39 18.18 10.48
C PRO A 259 1.17 19.05 10.89
N PRO A 260 0.70 18.94 12.15
CA PRO A 260 -0.34 19.82 12.67
C PRO A 260 0.12 21.29 12.68
N ASN A 261 -0.85 22.21 12.72
CA ASN A 261 -0.58 23.62 12.97
C ASN A 261 -0.10 23.83 14.42
N ASP A 262 -0.72 23.12 15.38
CA ASP A 262 -0.22 23.04 16.76
C ASP A 262 0.75 21.86 16.94
N LEU A 263 2.05 22.16 16.93
CA LEU A 263 3.10 21.15 17.12
C LEU A 263 3.05 20.46 18.49
N ASN A 264 2.31 20.97 19.48
CA ASN A 264 2.13 20.25 20.74
C ASN A 264 1.36 18.94 20.55
N LEU A 265 0.53 18.82 19.50
CA LEU A 265 -0.18 17.58 19.17
C LEU A 265 0.77 16.43 18.82
N ILE A 266 2.01 16.70 18.43
CA ILE A 266 3.05 15.67 18.23
C ILE A 266 3.33 14.89 19.54
N LYS A 267 3.17 15.54 20.70
CA LYS A 267 3.33 14.86 22.00
C LYS A 267 2.18 13.89 22.26
N GLU A 268 0.98 14.19 21.76
CA GLU A 268 -0.18 13.31 21.90
C GLU A 268 -0.03 12.03 21.06
N PHE A 269 0.60 12.10 19.89
CA PHE A 269 0.97 10.91 19.10
C PHE A 269 1.78 9.91 19.92
N LYS A 270 2.82 10.37 20.62
CA LYS A 270 3.67 9.49 21.43
C LYS A 270 2.91 8.78 22.55
N LYS A 271 1.94 9.47 23.14
CA LYS A 271 1.09 8.95 24.21
C LYS A 271 0.04 7.97 23.69
N SER A 272 -0.41 8.13 22.44
CA SER A 272 -1.43 7.26 21.84
C SER A 272 -0.88 5.96 21.25
N GLY A 273 0.44 5.77 21.22
CA GLY A 273 1.06 4.55 20.68
C GLY A 273 1.74 4.72 19.33
N ILE A 274 1.72 5.95 18.77
CA ILE A 274 2.52 6.30 17.59
C ILE A 274 3.97 6.49 18.01
N LYS A 275 4.88 5.79 17.34
CA LYS A 275 6.30 5.74 17.68
C LYS A 275 7.21 6.21 16.54
N LYS A 276 6.68 6.24 15.32
CA LYS A 276 7.38 6.67 14.11
C LYS A 276 6.54 7.68 13.34
#